data_AF-A0A3N2RPV0-F1
#
_entry.id   AF-A0A3N2RPV0-F1
#
_cell.length_a   1.000
_cell.length_b   1.000
_cell.length_c   1.000
_cell.angle_alpha   90.00
_cell.angle_beta   90.00
_cell.angle_gamma   90.00
#
_symmetry.space_group_name_H-M   'P 1'
#
loop_
_entity.id
_entity.type
_entity.pdbx_description
1 polymer ?
#
loop_
_entity_poly.entity_id
_entity_poly.type
_entity_poly.pdbx_seq_one_letter_code
_entity_poly.pdbx_strand_id
1 'polypeptide(L)' 'MAGEYFEIYSNVEGGSLLVGNRLQWRWRLRSGNHEPIASGEGYNTRQACEHAINLIKSTTMLTPVVDLDKK' A
#
# COMPACT_ATOMS: atom_id res chain seq x y z
N MET A 1 20.99 -0.52 -12.13
CA MET A 1 19.86 0.44 -12.07
C MET A 1 18.68 -0.32 -11.50
N ALA A 2 18.42 -0.21 -10.20
CA ALA A 2 17.23 -0.81 -9.61
C ALA A 2 16.04 0.10 -9.95
N GLY A 3 15.01 -0.45 -10.59
CA GLY A 3 13.76 0.28 -10.82
C GLY A 3 12.89 0.31 -9.56
N GLU A 4 11.81 1.09 -9.58
CA GLU A 4 10.83 1.07 -8.49
C GLU A 4 10.13 -0.29 -8.40
N TYR A 5 9.75 -0.68 -7.17
CA TYR A 5 9.07 -1.95 -6.93
C TYR A 5 8.06 -1.84 -5.78
N PHE A 6 6.96 -2.57 -5.91
CA PHE A 6 6.01 -2.80 -4.82
C PHE A 6 6.48 -3.98 -3.97
N GLU A 7 6.40 -3.82 -2.65
CA GLU A 7 6.64 -4.88 -1.69
C GLU A 7 5.39 -5.09 -0.84
N ILE A 8 4.93 -6.35 -0.76
CA ILE A 8 3.79 -6.77 0.06
C ILE A 8 4.33 -7.48 1.30
N TYR A 9 3.83 -7.11 2.47
CA TYR A 9 4.19 -7.72 3.74
C TYR A 9 2.96 -7.83 4.65
N SER A 10 2.95 -8.80 5.56
CA SER A 10 1.92 -8.91 6.60
C SER A 10 2.43 -8.28 7.89
N ASN A 11 1.59 -7.49 8.54
CA ASN A 11 1.82 -6.97 9.89
C ASN A 11 0.70 -7.47 10.80
N VAL A 12 1.07 -7.86 12.02
CA VAL A 12 0.11 -8.17 13.07
C VAL A 12 -0.07 -6.89 13.88
N GLU A 13 -1.13 -6.14 13.59
CA GLU A 13 -1.43 -4.94 14.36
C GLU A 13 -2.29 -5.28 15.56
N GLY A 14 -1.87 -4.81 16.74
CA GLY A 14 -2.60 -5.00 17.99
C GLY A 14 -1.99 -6.09 18.87
N GLY A 15 -0.90 -5.76 19.56
CA GLY A 15 -0.46 -6.50 20.74
C GLY A 15 -1.30 -6.11 21.95
N SER A 16 -2.55 -6.56 22.00
CA SER A 16 -3.32 -6.56 23.24
C SER A 16 -4.19 -7.81 23.26
N LEU A 17 -3.95 -8.71 24.21
CA LEU A 17 -4.61 -10.01 24.39
C LEU A 17 -6.16 -9.96 24.42
N LEU A 18 -6.73 -8.76 24.43
CA LEU A 18 -8.15 -8.44 24.55
C LEU A 18 -8.77 -7.97 23.22
N VAL A 19 -7.96 -7.62 22.20
CA VAL A 19 -8.42 -7.32 20.85
C VAL A 19 -7.64 -8.22 19.91
N GLY A 20 -8.27 -9.31 19.47
CA GLY A 20 -7.61 -10.41 18.75
C GLY A 20 -6.66 -9.92 17.65
N ASN A 21 -5.49 -10.58 17.55
CA ASN A 21 -4.47 -10.30 16.55
C ASN A 21 -5.07 -10.30 15.14
N ARG A 22 -5.17 -9.13 14.52
CA ARG A 22 -5.63 -8.99 13.14
C ARG A 22 -4.41 -8.95 12.23
N LEU A 23 -4.13 -10.09 11.58
CA LEU A 23 -3.15 -10.14 10.49
C LEU A 23 -3.66 -9.25 9.36
N GLN A 24 -2.89 -8.21 9.04
CA GLN A 24 -3.19 -7.28 7.96
C GLN A 24 -2.09 -7.32 6.91
N TRP A 25 -2.48 -7.40 5.66
CA TRP A 25 -1.61 -7.30 4.51
C TRP A 25 -1.44 -5.83 4.15
N ARG A 26 -0.21 -5.39 3.94
CA ARG A 26 0.13 -4.02 3.57
C ARG A 26 1.09 -4.04 2.40
N TRP A 27 1.09 -2.95 1.64
CA TRP A 27 2.07 -2.75 0.56
C TRP A 27 2.81 -1.43 0.75
N ARG A 28 4.02 -1.37 0.20
CA ARG A 28 4.79 -0.14 0.04
C ARG A 28 5.47 -0.10 -1.32
N LEU A 29 5.53 1.09 -1.90
CA LEU A 29 6.30 1.37 -3.11
C LEU A 29 7.68 1.87 -2.69
N ARG A 30 8.73 1.23 -3.19
CA ARG A 30 10.12 1.64 -2.97
C ARG A 30 10.74 2.12 -4.27
N SER A 31 11.54 3.17 -4.14
CA SER A 31 12.40 3.68 -5.21
C SER A 31 13.58 2.73 -5.44
N GLY A 32 14.30 2.93 -6.55
CA GLY A 32 15.55 2.23 -6.86
C GLY A 32 16.64 2.39 -5.80
N ASN A 33 16.55 3.42 -4.95
CA ASN A 33 17.44 3.63 -3.80
C ASN A 33 16.92 2.97 -2.50
N HIS A 34 15.90 2.11 -2.59
CA HIS A 34 15.23 1.43 -1.48
C HIS A 34 14.46 2.31 -0.50
N GLU A 35 14.33 3.62 -0.75
CA GLU A 35 13.51 4.48 0.10
C GLU A 35 12.01 4.31 -0.19
N PRO A 36 11.14 4.32 0.84
CA PRO A 36 9.70 4.24 0.65
C PRO A 36 9.16 5.55 0.06
N ILE A 37 8.46 5.45 -1.07
CA ILE A 37 7.80 6.59 -1.75
C ILE A 37 6.33 6.69 -1.32
N ALA A 38 5.68 5.53 -1.18
CA ALA A 38 4.26 5.44 -0.83
C ALA A 38 3.97 4.15 -0.05
N SER A 39 2.89 4.15 0.72
CA SER A 39 2.40 2.99 1.46
C SER A 39 0.88 2.92 1.42
N GLY A 40 0.35 1.71 1.39
CA GLY A 40 -1.10 1.46 1.45
C GLY A 40 -1.62 1.22 2.86
N GLU A 41 -2.94 1.20 2.96
CA GLU A 41 -3.69 0.74 4.12
C GLU A 41 -3.51 -0.78 4.38
N GLY A 42 -4.04 -1.24 5.52
CA GLY A 42 -4.07 -2.66 5.87
C GLY A 42 -5.28 -3.36 5.25
N TYR A 43 -5.05 -4.52 4.64
CA TYR A 43 -6.05 -5.36 4.03
C TYR A 43 -6.21 -6.68 4.78
N ASN A 44 -7.42 -7.22 4.84
CA ASN A 44 -7.69 -8.50 5.50
C ASN A 44 -7.10 -9.70 4.75
N THR A 45 -6.91 -9.59 3.42
CA THR A 45 -6.39 -10.67 2.57
C THR A 45 -5.29 -10.17 1.65
N ARG A 46 -4.39 -11.09 1.26
CA ARG A 46 -3.33 -10.80 0.31
C ARG A 46 -3.89 -10.41 -1.06
N GLN A 47 -4.94 -11.10 -1.51
CA GLN A 47 -5.57 -10.80 -2.80
C GLN A 47 -6.14 -9.37 -2.87
N ALA A 48 -6.73 -8.87 -1.77
CA ALA A 48 -7.21 -7.49 -1.72
C ALA A 48 -6.05 -6.48 -1.84
N CYS A 49 -4.93 -6.77 -1.18
CA CYS A 49 -3.70 -5.99 -1.27
C CYS A 49 -3.13 -5.96 -2.70
N GLU A 50 -3.05 -7.13 -3.34
CA GLU A 50 -2.60 -7.27 -4.74
C GLU A 50 -3.55 -6.56 -5.72
N HIS A 51 -4.86 -6.63 -5.47
CA HIS A 51 -5.86 -5.92 -6.25
C HIS A 51 -5.66 -4.41 -6.18
N ALA A 52 -5.43 -3.86 -4.98
CA ALA A 52 -5.14 -2.42 -4.81
C ALA A 52 -3.88 -1.99 -5.58
N ILE A 53 -2.81 -2.79 -5.53
CA ILE A 53 -1.59 -2.52 -6.31
C ILE A 53 -1.90 -2.51 -7.82
N ASN A 54 -2.70 -3.47 -8.31
CA ASN A 54 -3.07 -3.51 -9.72
C ASN A 54 -3.89 -2.29 -10.15
N LEU A 55 -4.80 -1.81 -9.31
CA LEU A 55 -5.52 -0.56 -9.56
C LEU A 55 -4.55 0.63 -9.68
N ILE A 56 -3.57 0.73 -8.77
CA ILE A 56 -2.54 1.79 -8.82
C ILE A 56 -1.72 1.69 -10.09
N LYS A 57 -1.26 0.50 -10.47
CA LYS A 57 -0.51 0.27 -11.72
C LYS A 57 -1.34 0.57 -12.97
N SER A 58 -2.66 0.46 -12.88
CA SER A 58 -3.60 0.80 -13.96
C SER A 58 -3.86 2.30 -14.07
N THR A 59 -3.42 3.11 -13.11
CA THR A 59 -3.52 4.57 -13.22
C THR A 59 -2.62 5.07 -14.35
N THR A 60 -3.03 6.17 -14.95
CA THR A 60 -2.34 6.75 -16.11
C THR A 60 -2.06 8.21 -15.87
N MET A 61 -1.26 8.83 -16.74
CA MET A 61 -1.02 10.28 -16.70
C MET A 61 -2.30 11.11 -16.92
N LEU A 62 -3.39 10.50 -17.40
CA LEU A 62 -4.69 11.15 -17.58
C LEU A 62 -5.60 11.03 -16.35
N THR A 63 -5.24 10.20 -15.36
CA THR A 63 -6.01 10.08 -14.13
C THR A 63 -5.93 11.41 -13.37
N PRO A 64 -7.06 12.12 -13.15
CA PRO A 64 -7.03 13.47 -12.61
C PRO A 64 -6.61 13.47 -11.14
N VAL A 65 -5.85 14.49 -10.76
CA VAL A 65 -5.52 14.79 -9.35
C VAL A 65 -6.47 15.88 -8.89
N VAL A 66 -7.30 15.57 -7.90
CA VAL A 66 -8.25 16.50 -7.30
C VAL A 66 -7.73 16.93 -5.94
N ASP A 67 -7.49 18.22 -5.78
CA ASP A 67 -7.14 18.84 -4.50
C ASP A 67 -8.43 19.40 -3.88
N LEU A 68 -8.81 18.90 -2.70
CA LEU A 68 -10.04 19.28 -2.02
C LEU A 68 -9.86 20.45 -1.04
N ASP A 69 -8.63 20.94 -0.85
CA ASP A 69 -8.30 22.05 0.05
C ASP A 69 -8.24 23.40 -0.68
N LYS A 70 -7.93 23.39 -1.98
CA LYS A 70 -8.03 24.54 -2.88
C LYS A 70 -9.50 24.92 -3.09
N LYS A 71 -9.92 25.96 -2.36
CA LYS A 71 -11.16 26.70 -2.61
C LYS A 71 -11.21 27.32 -4.00
#